data_AF-A0A2R5GA57-F1
#
_entry.id   AF-A0A2R5GA57-F1
#
_cell.length_a   1.000
_cell.length_b   1.000
_cell.length_c   1.000
_cell.angle_alpha   90.00
_cell.angle_beta   90.00
_cell.angle_gamma   90.00
#
_symmetry.space_group_name_H-M   'P 1'
#
loop_
_entity.id
_entity.type
_entity.pdbx_description
1 polymer ?
#
loop_
_entity_poly.entity_id
_entity_poly.type
_entity_poly.pdbx_seq_one_letter_code
_entity_poly.pdbx_strand_id
1 'polypeptide(L)'
;KLTAALRDAVRLRVEFHREGALGVLFSGGLDCTVLAALAHEFLPQGEPIDLFSVCFQAPQHQSPDRRSAVESWRELRQAFPDRQWNLVCTNRCDSDILREERHILSLLEPRTTHMDFNIGAALWFAAQGSRCRGGTHLKASCVHKACVTCCKMHQRAKPDAERCGSHKLSQDKDAARKRRRQLEFQDAGASLTSAGSQQRATLSKGENEAAQQEYTSPARILLSGLGADEQLGGYGRHRVSYTKGGWENLRSELETDTARLWTRNLGRDDRCISDRGKEVRHPYLDENVMETLASLPLEHVVDPRLPSGDGDKRLLRIVACQLGLPGVSGLAKRAIQFGTRIAQVSRAHAPGSNRSYDASAAYVIRSESV
;
A
#
# COMPACT_ATOMS: atom_id res chain seq x y z
N LYS A 1 21.12 21.00 3.02
CA LYS A 1 20.18 21.46 4.08
C LYS A 1 19.05 20.46 4.28
N LEU A 2 18.15 20.26 3.31
CA LEU A 2 17.03 19.31 3.45
C LEU A 2 17.45 17.88 3.83
N THR A 3 18.48 17.31 3.18
CA THR A 3 18.99 15.96 3.52
C THR A 3 19.39 15.84 4.99
N ALA A 4 20.05 16.87 5.54
CA ALA A 4 20.48 16.87 6.94
C ALA A 4 19.28 17.00 7.89
N ALA A 5 18.33 17.90 7.59
CA ALA A 5 17.10 18.05 8.37
C ALA A 5 16.26 16.76 8.37
N LEU A 6 16.12 16.09 7.21
CA LEU A 6 15.41 14.81 7.12
C LEU A 6 16.14 13.68 7.85
N ARG A 7 17.48 13.62 7.77
CA ARG A 7 18.28 12.67 8.55
C ARG A 7 18.03 12.83 10.04
N ASP A 8 18.08 14.06 10.54
CA ASP A 8 17.87 14.32 11.96
C ASP A 8 16.42 14.02 12.40
N ALA A 9 15.44 14.42 11.59
CA ALA A 9 14.05 14.08 11.82
C ALA A 9 13.86 12.55 11.89
N VAL A 10 14.38 11.80 10.91
CA VAL A 10 14.25 10.32 10.93
C VAL A 10 14.97 9.73 12.14
N ARG A 11 16.19 10.17 12.46
CA ARG A 11 16.94 9.73 13.65
C ARG A 11 16.08 9.85 14.91
N LEU A 12 15.54 11.05 15.18
CA LEU A 12 14.68 11.31 16.34
C LEU A 12 13.40 10.45 16.35
N ARG A 13 12.86 10.11 15.17
CA ARG A 13 11.64 9.29 15.06
C ARG A 13 11.90 7.79 15.12
N VAL A 14 13.14 7.32 14.99
CA VAL A 14 13.48 5.90 15.18
C VAL A 14 14.09 5.61 16.55
N GLU A 15 14.46 6.66 17.28
CA GLU A 15 14.81 6.55 18.70
C GLU A 15 13.63 5.97 19.51
N PHE A 16 13.98 5.11 20.48
CA PHE A 16 13.05 4.46 21.42
C PHE A 16 11.98 3.54 20.80
N HIS A 17 12.18 3.02 19.58
CA HIS A 17 11.34 1.93 19.10
C HIS A 17 11.74 0.61 19.83
N ARG A 18 11.07 0.30 20.95
CA ARG A 18 11.38 -0.90 21.75
C ARG A 18 11.00 -2.19 21.02
N GLU A 19 11.81 -3.24 21.24
CA GLU A 19 11.61 -4.66 20.90
C GLU A 19 10.60 -4.93 19.77
N GLY A 20 11.03 -4.70 18.54
CA GLY A 20 10.27 -5.01 17.34
C GLY A 20 10.82 -4.27 16.13
N ALA A 21 10.50 -4.75 14.92
CA ALA A 21 10.88 -4.07 13.68
C ALA A 21 10.33 -2.63 13.65
N LEU A 22 11.05 -1.69 13.03
CA LEU A 22 10.44 -0.44 12.58
C LEU A 22 9.55 -0.73 11.37
N GLY A 23 8.35 -0.15 11.34
CA GLY A 23 7.50 -0.19 10.16
C GLY A 23 7.58 1.10 9.33
N VAL A 24 7.34 1.00 8.03
CA VAL A 24 7.12 2.15 7.14
C VAL A 24 5.83 1.92 6.37
N LEU A 25 4.90 2.89 6.39
CA LEU A 25 3.74 2.85 5.49
C LEU A 25 4.24 3.05 4.05
N PHE A 26 4.16 1.99 3.25
CA PHE A 26 4.96 1.83 2.05
C PHE A 26 4.12 1.58 0.80
N SER A 27 3.80 2.66 0.08
CA SER A 27 3.21 2.60 -1.26
C SER A 27 4.25 2.37 -2.36
N GLY A 28 5.54 2.42 -2.01
CA GLY A 28 6.66 2.40 -2.97
C GLY A 28 6.82 3.67 -3.77
N GLY A 29 6.25 4.79 -3.31
CA GLY A 29 6.54 6.11 -3.86
C GLY A 29 7.79 6.72 -3.25
N LEU A 30 8.24 7.82 -3.86
CA LEU A 30 9.39 8.62 -3.43
C LEU A 30 9.45 8.83 -1.90
N ASP A 31 8.35 9.29 -1.33
CA ASP A 31 8.30 9.79 0.05
C ASP A 31 8.64 8.71 1.07
N CYS A 32 7.95 7.56 0.99
CA CYS A 32 8.16 6.44 1.91
C CYS A 32 9.48 5.71 1.67
N THR A 33 9.97 5.67 0.43
CA THR A 33 11.26 5.02 0.11
C THR A 33 12.44 5.83 0.63
N VAL A 34 12.39 7.16 0.55
CA VAL A 34 13.38 8.04 1.20
C VAL A 34 13.39 7.83 2.71
N LEU A 35 12.21 7.78 3.37
CA LEU A 35 12.15 7.53 4.81
C LEU A 35 12.71 6.14 5.19
N ALA A 36 12.42 5.11 4.39
CA ALA A 36 12.94 3.77 4.63
C ALA A 36 14.48 3.74 4.54
N ALA A 37 15.05 4.38 3.52
CA ALA A 37 16.49 4.47 3.33
C ALA A 37 17.18 5.27 4.45
N LEU A 38 16.61 6.40 4.86
CA LEU A 38 17.13 7.18 5.99
C LEU A 38 17.03 6.40 7.31
N ALA A 39 15.96 5.63 7.52
CA ALA A 39 15.82 4.81 8.72
C ALA A 39 16.90 3.72 8.80
N HIS A 40 17.32 3.17 7.66
CA HIS A 40 18.42 2.20 7.62
C HIS A 40 19.72 2.75 8.24
N GLU A 41 20.03 4.04 8.06
CA GLU A 41 21.26 4.67 8.57
C GLU A 41 21.34 4.70 10.11
N PHE A 42 20.19 4.70 10.80
CA PHE A 42 20.12 4.91 12.25
C PHE A 42 19.68 3.68 13.04
N LEU A 43 19.21 2.63 12.36
CA LEU A 43 18.82 1.38 13.00
C LEU A 43 20.01 0.41 13.12
N PRO A 44 20.16 -0.32 14.24
CA PRO A 44 21.13 -1.42 14.38
C PRO A 44 21.06 -2.40 13.19
N GLN A 45 22.21 -2.83 12.64
CA GLN A 45 22.27 -3.61 11.39
C GLN A 45 21.44 -4.92 11.40
N GLY A 46 21.29 -5.56 12.56
CA GLY A 46 20.51 -6.79 12.73
C GLY A 46 19.00 -6.60 12.77
N GLU A 47 18.49 -5.36 12.88
CA GLU A 47 17.06 -5.11 13.01
C GLU A 47 16.36 -5.04 11.63
N PRO A 48 15.26 -5.77 11.40
CA PRO A 48 14.53 -5.65 10.14
C PRO A 48 13.77 -4.33 10.03
N ILE A 49 13.56 -3.88 8.79
CA ILE A 49 12.59 -2.83 8.47
C ILE A 49 11.43 -3.45 7.70
N ASP A 50 10.23 -3.30 8.24
CA ASP A 50 9.00 -3.82 7.65
C ASP A 50 8.31 -2.76 6.79
N LEU A 51 8.10 -3.06 5.51
CA LEU A 51 7.49 -2.17 4.53
C LEU A 51 6.02 -2.55 4.32
N PHE A 52 5.11 -1.76 4.88
CA PHE A 52 3.69 -2.07 4.97
C PHE A 52 2.96 -1.60 3.71
N SER A 53 2.54 -2.53 2.85
CA SER A 53 1.92 -2.21 1.58
C SER A 53 0.58 -2.93 1.41
N VAL A 54 -0.46 -2.19 1.03
CA VAL A 54 -1.84 -2.69 0.92
C VAL A 54 -2.36 -2.73 -0.52
N CYS A 55 -3.18 -3.72 -0.85
CA CYS A 55 -3.82 -3.85 -2.17
C CYS A 55 -5.26 -4.36 -2.06
N PHE A 56 -6.19 -3.70 -2.75
CA PHE A 56 -7.61 -4.05 -2.79
C PHE A 56 -8.06 -4.65 -4.13
N GLN A 57 -7.15 -4.80 -5.10
CA GLN A 57 -7.48 -5.35 -6.41
C GLN A 57 -7.52 -6.89 -6.37
N ALA A 58 -8.55 -7.48 -5.80
CA ALA A 58 -8.74 -8.93 -5.85
C ALA A 58 -9.24 -9.39 -7.24
N PRO A 59 -8.88 -10.60 -7.71
CA PRO A 59 -7.98 -11.58 -7.09
C PRO A 59 -6.48 -11.37 -7.36
N GLN A 60 -6.10 -10.52 -8.33
CA GLN A 60 -4.70 -10.46 -8.81
C GLN A 60 -3.74 -9.79 -7.81
N HIS A 61 -4.27 -8.91 -6.97
CA HIS A 61 -3.55 -8.07 -6.01
C HIS A 61 -2.39 -7.28 -6.65
N GLN A 62 -2.61 -6.79 -7.88
CA GLN A 62 -1.63 -6.02 -8.67
C GLN A 62 -2.04 -4.55 -8.82
N SER A 63 -2.12 -3.84 -7.70
CA SER A 63 -2.36 -2.39 -7.74
C SER A 63 -1.11 -1.62 -8.18
N PRO A 64 -1.25 -0.40 -8.72
CA PRO A 64 -0.10 0.46 -9.02
C PRO A 64 0.85 0.67 -7.84
N ASP A 65 0.31 0.87 -6.63
CA ASP A 65 1.15 1.01 -5.43
C ASP A 65 1.86 -0.31 -5.10
N ARG A 66 1.21 -1.48 -5.26
CA ARG A 66 1.87 -2.77 -5.06
C ARG A 66 3.07 -2.93 -6.00
N ARG A 67 2.94 -2.56 -7.27
CA ARG A 67 4.04 -2.65 -8.24
C ARG A 67 5.20 -1.74 -7.87
N SER A 68 4.89 -0.47 -7.57
CA SER A 68 5.88 0.52 -7.13
C SER A 68 6.57 0.08 -5.83
N ALA A 69 5.83 -0.53 -4.89
CA ALA A 69 6.37 -1.08 -3.66
C ALA A 69 7.33 -2.24 -3.91
N VAL A 70 7.01 -3.16 -4.83
CA VAL A 70 7.92 -4.25 -5.19
C VAL A 70 9.18 -3.71 -5.88
N GLU A 71 9.05 -2.74 -6.78
CA GLU A 71 10.20 -2.11 -7.47
C GLU A 71 11.09 -1.36 -6.49
N SER A 72 10.54 -0.47 -5.66
CA SER A 72 11.28 0.27 -4.64
C SER A 72 11.90 -0.63 -3.58
N TRP A 73 11.24 -1.73 -3.20
CA TRP A 73 11.82 -2.73 -2.29
C TRP A 73 13.04 -3.42 -2.90
N ARG A 74 13.01 -3.75 -4.20
CA ARG A 74 14.18 -4.30 -4.89
C ARG A 74 15.33 -3.30 -4.93
N GLU A 75 15.03 -2.05 -5.20
CA GLU A 75 16.02 -0.97 -5.22
C GLU A 75 16.65 -0.77 -3.83
N LEU A 76 15.86 -0.72 -2.76
CA LEU A 76 16.36 -0.67 -1.38
C LEU A 76 17.27 -1.85 -1.03
N ARG A 77 16.92 -3.08 -1.47
CA ARG A 77 17.78 -4.26 -1.26
C ARG A 77 19.08 -4.21 -2.04
N GLN A 78 19.10 -3.57 -3.21
CA GLN A 78 20.31 -3.38 -3.99
C GLN A 78 21.20 -2.30 -3.39
N ALA A 79 20.62 -1.18 -2.95
CA ALA A 79 21.34 -0.07 -2.34
C ALA A 79 21.86 -0.40 -0.93
N PHE A 80 21.09 -1.18 -0.15
CA PHE A 80 21.38 -1.51 1.24
C PHE A 80 21.27 -3.03 1.47
N PRO A 81 22.23 -3.83 0.98
CA PRO A 81 22.14 -5.29 0.96
C PRO A 81 22.19 -5.93 2.35
N ASP A 82 22.85 -5.28 3.31
CA ASP A 82 23.02 -5.82 4.66
C ASP A 82 21.80 -5.66 5.56
N ARG A 83 20.77 -4.92 5.10
CA ARG A 83 19.52 -4.73 5.84
C ARG A 83 18.51 -5.79 5.46
N GLN A 84 17.86 -6.38 6.48
CA GLN A 84 16.67 -7.19 6.26
C GLN A 84 15.46 -6.29 5.94
N TRP A 85 15.07 -6.26 4.67
CA TRP A 85 13.88 -5.55 4.19
C TRP A 85 12.70 -6.50 4.02
N ASN A 86 11.69 -6.41 4.90
CA ASN A 86 10.51 -7.25 4.83
C ASN A 86 9.36 -6.52 4.14
N LEU A 87 9.08 -6.85 2.88
CA LEU A 87 7.87 -6.34 2.21
C LEU A 87 6.63 -7.09 2.74
N VAL A 88 5.79 -6.37 3.49
CA VAL A 88 4.57 -6.89 4.12
C VAL A 88 3.37 -6.58 3.22
N CYS A 89 2.97 -7.58 2.45
CA CYS A 89 1.89 -7.46 1.47
C CYS A 89 0.51 -7.76 2.06
N THR A 90 -0.18 -6.73 2.55
CA THR A 90 -1.59 -6.85 2.96
C THR A 90 -2.51 -6.86 1.74
N ASN A 91 -3.16 -7.98 1.49
CA ASN A 91 -4.10 -8.14 0.38
C ASN A 91 -5.52 -8.28 0.94
N ARG A 92 -6.44 -7.46 0.44
CA ARG A 92 -7.83 -7.40 0.89
C ARG A 92 -8.77 -7.54 -0.31
N CYS A 93 -9.90 -8.18 -0.06
CA CYS A 93 -11.00 -8.29 -1.01
C CYS A 93 -12.22 -7.52 -0.52
N ASP A 94 -13.21 -7.35 -1.39
CA ASP A 94 -14.42 -6.59 -1.11
C ASP A 94 -15.13 -7.06 0.17
N SER A 95 -15.20 -8.38 0.43
CA SER A 95 -15.83 -8.90 1.65
C SER A 95 -15.06 -8.55 2.93
N ASP A 96 -13.74 -8.37 2.85
CA ASP A 96 -12.96 -7.90 4.00
C ASP A 96 -13.30 -6.43 4.29
N ILE A 97 -13.45 -5.61 3.24
CA ILE A 97 -13.81 -4.19 3.38
C ILE A 97 -15.23 -4.07 3.94
N LEU A 98 -16.19 -4.81 3.39
CA LEU A 98 -17.59 -4.79 3.83
C LEU A 98 -17.74 -5.17 5.31
N ARG A 99 -17.01 -6.19 5.77
CA ARG A 99 -17.05 -6.64 7.17
C ARG A 99 -16.65 -5.54 8.14
N GLU A 100 -15.67 -4.73 7.75
CA GLU A 100 -15.05 -3.73 8.61
C GLU A 100 -15.58 -2.32 8.33
N GLU A 101 -16.49 -2.17 7.35
CA GLU A 101 -16.95 -0.87 6.84
C GLU A 101 -17.51 0.02 7.94
N ARG A 102 -18.43 -0.50 8.76
CA ARG A 102 -19.05 0.25 9.87
C ARG A 102 -18.02 0.65 10.92
N HIS A 103 -17.07 -0.23 11.23
CA HIS A 103 -16.01 0.05 12.20
C HIS A 103 -15.11 1.18 11.70
N ILE A 104 -14.60 1.04 10.46
CA ILE A 104 -13.72 2.02 9.85
C ILE A 104 -14.42 3.38 9.77
N LEU A 105 -15.68 3.45 9.36
CA LEU A 105 -16.45 4.70 9.30
C LEU A 105 -16.52 5.40 10.67
N SER A 106 -16.69 4.64 11.75
CA SER A 106 -16.73 5.22 13.11
C SER A 106 -15.42 5.91 13.50
N LEU A 107 -14.29 5.50 12.90
CA LEU A 107 -12.97 6.11 13.10
C LEU A 107 -12.76 7.41 12.31
N LEU A 108 -13.64 7.78 11.37
CA LEU A 108 -13.42 8.92 10.46
C LEU A 108 -14.12 10.22 10.90
N GLU A 109 -15.05 10.15 11.85
CA GLU A 109 -15.85 11.29 12.36
C GLU A 109 -14.99 12.53 12.65
N PRO A 110 -15.40 13.77 12.32
CA PRO A 110 -16.70 14.17 11.81
C PRO A 110 -16.89 13.94 10.30
N ARG A 111 -15.91 13.31 9.63
CA ARG A 111 -15.86 13.25 8.18
C ARG A 111 -16.27 11.89 7.66
N THR A 112 -17.18 11.92 6.69
CA THR A 112 -17.80 10.72 6.18
C THR A 112 -17.79 10.68 4.66
N THR A 113 -16.85 11.33 3.96
CA THR A 113 -16.84 11.29 2.48
C THR A 113 -16.31 9.97 1.92
N HIS A 114 -16.63 9.67 0.67
CA HIS A 114 -16.04 8.53 -0.05
C HIS A 114 -14.51 8.55 -0.09
N MET A 115 -13.91 9.73 -0.25
CA MET A 115 -12.47 9.89 -0.21
C MET A 115 -11.91 9.61 1.19
N ASP A 116 -12.56 10.13 2.24
CA ASP A 116 -12.14 9.88 3.63
C ASP A 116 -12.20 8.38 3.94
N PHE A 117 -13.28 7.69 3.56
CA PHE A 117 -13.39 6.25 3.72
C PHE A 117 -12.28 5.50 2.97
N ASN A 118 -12.07 5.83 1.69
CA ASN A 118 -11.03 5.17 0.89
C ASN A 118 -9.62 5.34 1.51
N ILE A 119 -9.29 6.54 2.00
CA ILE A 119 -7.98 6.80 2.61
C ILE A 119 -7.89 6.09 3.96
N GLY A 120 -8.89 6.26 4.82
CA GLY A 120 -8.94 5.64 6.15
C GLY A 120 -8.87 4.13 6.10
N ALA A 121 -9.68 3.49 5.23
CA ALA A 121 -9.63 2.05 5.04
C ALA A 121 -8.28 1.57 4.49
N ALA A 122 -7.68 2.29 3.54
CA ALA A 122 -6.35 1.93 3.04
C ALA A 122 -5.30 1.96 4.16
N LEU A 123 -5.29 2.98 5.00
CA LEU A 123 -4.38 3.10 6.14
C LEU A 123 -4.66 2.03 7.21
N TRP A 124 -5.92 1.83 7.57
CA TRP A 124 -6.34 0.87 8.59
C TRP A 124 -6.00 -0.58 8.22
N PHE A 125 -6.16 -0.95 6.94
CA PHE A 125 -5.74 -2.26 6.45
C PHE A 125 -4.21 -2.35 6.29
N ALA A 126 -3.53 -1.29 5.82
CA ALA A 126 -2.08 -1.28 5.74
C ALA A 126 -1.45 -1.51 7.12
N ALA A 127 -1.86 -0.73 8.13
CA ALA A 127 -1.36 -0.74 9.50
C ALA A 127 -1.53 -2.09 10.23
N GLN A 128 -2.42 -2.97 9.74
CA GLN A 128 -2.55 -4.32 10.26
C GLN A 128 -1.23 -5.12 10.18
N GLY A 129 -0.37 -4.82 9.19
CA GLY A 129 0.96 -5.40 9.10
C GLY A 129 0.99 -6.93 8.96
N SER A 130 -0.12 -7.53 8.53
CA SER A 130 -0.25 -8.96 8.37
C SER A 130 -0.38 -9.30 6.88
N ARG A 131 0.42 -10.26 6.42
CA ARG A 131 0.10 -10.95 5.16
C ARG A 131 -1.27 -11.60 5.33
N CYS A 132 -2.08 -11.57 4.28
CA CYS A 132 -3.44 -12.08 4.36
C CYS A 132 -3.46 -13.53 4.90
N ARG A 133 -4.21 -13.79 5.99
CA ARG A 133 -4.53 -15.15 6.52
C ARG A 133 -5.29 -16.04 5.52
N GLY A 134 -5.62 -15.51 4.33
CA GLY A 134 -5.98 -16.32 3.16
C GLY A 134 -4.85 -17.24 2.67
N GLY A 135 -3.71 -17.28 3.37
CA GLY A 135 -2.61 -18.22 3.25
C GLY A 135 -2.92 -19.70 3.51
N THR A 136 -4.17 -20.15 3.44
CA THR A 136 -4.39 -21.54 3.01
C THR A 136 -4.21 -21.61 1.49
N HIS A 137 -2.94 -21.59 1.08
CA HIS A 137 -2.44 -21.83 -0.26
C HIS A 137 -2.95 -20.85 -1.35
N LEU A 138 -2.11 -19.87 -1.69
CA LEU A 138 -1.88 -19.57 -3.11
C LEU A 138 -1.39 -20.87 -3.75
N LYS A 139 -2.31 -21.72 -4.19
CA LYS A 139 -1.94 -22.90 -4.97
C LYS A 139 -1.36 -22.36 -6.28
N ALA A 140 -0.13 -22.74 -6.61
CA ALA A 140 0.46 -22.40 -7.91
C ALA A 140 -0.46 -22.82 -9.07
N SER A 141 -1.28 -23.86 -8.85
CA SER A 141 -2.31 -24.37 -9.76
C SER A 141 -3.61 -23.53 -9.79
N CYS A 142 -3.72 -22.43 -9.04
CA CYS A 142 -4.88 -21.55 -9.11
C CYS A 142 -4.76 -20.65 -10.35
N VAL A 143 -5.65 -20.88 -11.32
CA VAL A 143 -5.71 -20.10 -12.57
C VAL A 143 -5.97 -18.60 -12.32
N HIS A 144 -6.66 -18.27 -11.23
CA HIS A 144 -6.92 -16.89 -10.80
C HIS A 144 -5.77 -16.24 -10.02
N LYS A 145 -4.71 -16.99 -9.70
CA LYS A 145 -3.58 -16.55 -8.85
C LYS A 145 -4.04 -15.87 -7.55
N ALA A 146 -5.08 -16.43 -6.94
CA ALA A 146 -5.74 -15.87 -5.76
C ALA A 146 -5.68 -16.83 -4.57
N CYS A 147 -5.90 -16.31 -3.36
CA CYS A 147 -6.16 -17.14 -2.19
C CYS A 147 -7.51 -17.90 -2.30
N VAL A 148 -7.75 -18.90 -1.44
CA VAL A 148 -9.01 -19.67 -1.43
C VAL A 148 -10.24 -18.77 -1.38
N THR A 149 -10.24 -17.77 -0.49
CA THR A 149 -11.37 -16.85 -0.29
C THR A 149 -11.61 -15.99 -1.54
N CYS A 150 -10.57 -15.33 -2.04
CA CYS A 150 -10.65 -14.49 -3.24
C CYS A 150 -11.01 -15.30 -4.48
N CYS A 151 -10.46 -16.50 -4.64
CA CYS A 151 -10.74 -17.38 -5.76
C CYS A 151 -12.18 -17.88 -5.73
N LYS A 152 -12.71 -18.25 -4.56
CA LYS A 152 -14.12 -18.63 -4.42
C LYS A 152 -15.06 -17.47 -4.71
N MET A 153 -14.72 -16.26 -4.25
CA MET A 153 -15.47 -15.05 -4.57
C MET A 153 -15.47 -14.76 -6.07
N HIS A 154 -14.32 -14.84 -6.72
CA HIS A 154 -14.20 -14.65 -8.17
C HIS A 154 -15.05 -15.67 -8.94
N GLN A 155 -15.01 -16.94 -8.55
CA GLN A 155 -15.82 -18.01 -9.15
C GLN A 155 -17.32 -17.85 -8.90
N ARG A 156 -17.75 -17.18 -7.82
CA ARG A 156 -19.16 -16.85 -7.56
C ARG A 156 -19.62 -15.63 -8.37
N ALA A 157 -18.79 -14.60 -8.44
CA ALA A 157 -19.10 -13.35 -9.12
C ALA A 157 -19.05 -13.48 -10.65
N LYS A 158 -18.24 -14.42 -11.18
CA LYS A 158 -18.10 -14.69 -12.62
C LYS A 158 -18.28 -16.18 -12.91
N PRO A 159 -19.52 -16.69 -12.91
CA PRO A 159 -19.79 -18.11 -13.15
C PRO A 159 -19.36 -18.60 -14.55
N ASP A 160 -19.29 -17.69 -15.52
CA ASP A 160 -18.91 -17.97 -16.92
C ASP A 160 -17.41 -17.83 -17.20
N ALA A 161 -16.61 -17.39 -16.21
CA ALA A 161 -15.15 -17.34 -16.34
C ALA A 161 -14.51 -18.72 -16.11
N GLU A 162 -13.24 -18.88 -16.48
CA GLU A 162 -12.48 -20.11 -16.26
C GLU A 162 -12.56 -20.56 -14.79
N ARG A 163 -13.15 -21.73 -14.52
CA ARG A 163 -13.29 -22.23 -13.15
C ARG A 163 -11.95 -22.68 -12.59
N CYS A 164 -11.70 -22.37 -11.33
CA CYS A 164 -10.48 -22.79 -10.65
C CYS A 164 -10.66 -24.14 -9.98
N GLY A 165 -10.10 -25.19 -10.59
CA GLY A 165 -10.08 -26.54 -10.03
C GLY A 165 -9.35 -26.64 -8.68
N SER A 166 -8.49 -25.68 -8.37
CA SER A 166 -7.68 -25.66 -7.15
C SER A 166 -8.43 -25.23 -5.88
N HIS A 167 -9.50 -24.45 -6.04
CA HIS A 167 -10.27 -23.85 -4.95
C HIS A 167 -11.79 -24.01 -5.18
N LYS A 168 -12.25 -25.27 -5.19
CA LYS A 168 -13.65 -25.65 -5.42
C LYS A 168 -14.64 -24.96 -4.48
N LEU A 169 -15.80 -24.55 -5.02
CA LEU A 169 -16.93 -24.04 -4.24
C LEU A 169 -17.55 -25.16 -3.39
N SER A 170 -18.30 -24.81 -2.35
CA SER A 170 -18.93 -25.79 -1.45
C SER A 170 -19.81 -26.79 -2.21
N GLN A 171 -20.60 -26.30 -3.16
CA GLN A 171 -21.47 -27.11 -4.02
C GLN A 171 -20.68 -28.11 -4.89
N ASP A 172 -19.49 -27.71 -5.35
CA ASP A 172 -18.60 -28.59 -6.12
C ASP A 172 -17.92 -29.66 -5.24
N LYS A 173 -17.73 -29.39 -3.94
CA LYS A 173 -17.21 -30.38 -2.98
C LYS A 173 -18.24 -31.47 -2.70
N ASP A 174 -19.52 -31.12 -2.57
CA ASP A 174 -20.60 -32.09 -2.36
C ASP A 174 -20.85 -32.94 -3.61
N ALA A 175 -20.81 -32.32 -4.80
CA ALA A 175 -20.87 -33.03 -6.07
C ALA A 175 -19.65 -33.96 -6.27
N ALA A 176 -18.44 -33.51 -5.92
CA ALA A 176 -17.23 -34.33 -5.97
C ALA A 176 -17.25 -35.47 -4.93
N ARG A 177 -17.77 -35.24 -3.71
CA ARG A 177 -17.91 -36.29 -2.68
C ARG A 177 -18.94 -37.35 -3.09
N LYS A 178 -20.04 -36.95 -3.75
CA LYS A 178 -21.01 -37.88 -4.36
C LYS A 178 -20.38 -38.72 -5.48
N ARG A 179 -19.61 -38.09 -6.39
CA ARG A 179 -18.90 -38.80 -7.47
C ARG A 179 -17.78 -39.70 -6.96
N ARG A 180 -17.04 -39.27 -5.92
CA ARG A 180 -15.96 -40.06 -5.32
C ARG A 180 -16.49 -41.27 -4.55
N ARG A 181 -17.65 -41.14 -3.87
CA ARG A 181 -18.38 -42.30 -3.32
C ARG A 181 -18.89 -43.28 -4.39
N GLN A 182 -19.13 -42.80 -5.62
CA GLN A 182 -19.48 -43.67 -6.75
C GLN A 182 -18.25 -44.35 -7.39
N LEU A 183 -17.09 -43.70 -7.37
CA LEU A 183 -15.84 -44.23 -7.96
C LEU A 183 -15.01 -45.09 -6.99
N GLU A 184 -15.12 -44.87 -5.68
CA GLU A 184 -14.48 -45.72 -4.64
C GLU A 184 -15.10 -47.13 -4.54
N PHE A 185 -16.15 -47.41 -5.31
CA PHE A 185 -16.70 -48.76 -5.51
C PHE A 185 -16.12 -49.49 -6.74
N GLN A 186 -15.21 -48.88 -7.50
CA GLN A 186 -14.79 -49.44 -8.81
C GLN A 186 -13.29 -49.49 -9.12
N ASP A 187 -12.36 -49.01 -8.29
CA ASP A 187 -10.94 -49.19 -8.63
C ASP A 187 -10.02 -49.31 -7.41
N ALA A 188 -9.66 -50.57 -7.11
CA ALA A 188 -8.44 -50.94 -6.42
C ALA A 188 -7.49 -51.52 -7.48
N GLY A 189 -6.54 -50.72 -7.96
CA GLY A 189 -5.56 -51.23 -8.92
C GLY A 189 -4.59 -50.20 -9.50
N ALA A 190 -3.31 -50.50 -9.29
CA ALA A 190 -2.16 -50.12 -10.11
C ALA A 190 -1.48 -48.75 -9.92
N SER A 191 -0.17 -48.81 -10.14
CA SER A 191 0.89 -47.98 -9.59
C SER A 191 1.73 -47.33 -10.71
N LEU A 192 2.45 -46.26 -10.34
CA LEU A 192 3.77 -45.81 -10.83
C LEU A 192 4.02 -45.61 -12.35
N THR A 193 4.38 -44.38 -12.75
CA THR A 193 5.77 -43.94 -13.09
C THR A 193 5.76 -42.67 -13.98
N SER A 194 6.64 -41.71 -13.69
CA SER A 194 7.71 -41.23 -14.59
C SER A 194 8.21 -39.85 -14.16
N ALA A 195 9.52 -39.78 -13.99
CA ALA A 195 10.30 -38.58 -13.72
C ALA A 195 10.77 -37.95 -15.04
N GLY A 196 10.86 -36.63 -15.09
CA GLY A 196 11.53 -35.94 -16.19
C GLY A 196 11.51 -34.42 -16.09
N SER A 197 12.70 -33.81 -16.17
CA SER A 197 13.00 -32.38 -16.41
C SER A 197 13.01 -31.41 -15.21
N GLN A 198 14.03 -31.52 -14.36
CA GLN A 198 14.49 -30.44 -13.49
C GLN A 198 15.82 -29.91 -14.02
N GLN A 199 15.83 -28.75 -14.69
CA GLN A 199 17.01 -27.88 -14.83
C GLN A 199 16.65 -26.58 -15.57
N ARG A 200 15.91 -25.69 -14.88
CA ARG A 200 15.81 -24.24 -15.24
C ARG A 200 15.16 -23.34 -14.17
N ALA A 201 14.81 -23.89 -12.99
CA ALA A 201 13.89 -23.26 -12.03
C ALA A 201 14.51 -22.89 -10.66
N THR A 202 15.83 -22.81 -10.56
CA THR A 202 16.51 -22.63 -9.26
C THR A 202 16.71 -21.18 -8.83
N LEU A 203 16.54 -20.19 -9.71
CA LEU A 203 16.71 -18.77 -9.35
C LEU A 203 15.38 -18.04 -9.02
N SER A 204 14.22 -18.53 -9.48
CA SER A 204 12.90 -17.94 -9.21
C SER A 204 12.14 -18.58 -8.03
N LYS A 205 12.69 -19.66 -7.45
CA LYS A 205 12.06 -20.39 -6.34
C LYS A 205 12.21 -19.69 -4.99
N GLY A 206 13.39 -19.14 -4.68
CA GLY A 206 13.66 -18.51 -3.38
C GLY A 206 12.82 -17.26 -3.10
N GLU A 207 12.49 -16.48 -4.13
CA GLU A 207 11.66 -15.27 -3.98
C GLU A 207 10.16 -15.59 -3.82
N ASN A 208 9.71 -16.72 -4.38
CA ASN A 208 8.32 -17.17 -4.29
C ASN A 208 8.03 -17.94 -2.99
N GLU A 209 9.04 -18.60 -2.39
CA GLU A 209 8.88 -19.34 -1.13
C GLU A 209 8.77 -18.39 0.07
N ALA A 210 9.55 -17.30 0.11
CA ALA A 210 9.45 -16.29 1.17
C ALA A 210 8.11 -15.51 1.16
N ALA A 211 7.40 -15.47 0.03
CA ALA A 211 6.08 -14.83 -0.11
C ALA A 211 4.92 -15.68 0.43
N GLN A 212 5.15 -16.97 0.74
CA GLN A 212 4.12 -17.93 1.10
C GLN A 212 3.95 -18.16 2.61
N GLN A 213 4.89 -17.70 3.43
CA GLN A 213 4.80 -17.88 4.89
C GLN A 213 3.95 -16.78 5.53
N GLU A 214 3.03 -17.20 6.41
CA GLU A 214 2.25 -16.29 7.24
C GLU A 214 3.21 -15.43 8.06
N TYR A 215 3.07 -14.11 7.91
CA TYR A 215 3.87 -13.13 8.63
C TYR A 215 2.96 -12.03 9.14
N THR A 216 3.07 -11.77 10.44
CA THR A 216 2.49 -10.58 11.08
C THR A 216 3.63 -9.79 11.67
N SER A 217 3.77 -8.55 11.21
CA SER A 217 4.79 -7.64 11.66
C SER A 217 4.64 -7.33 13.15
N PRO A 218 5.71 -7.46 13.95
CA PRO A 218 5.71 -7.03 15.34
C PRO A 218 5.76 -5.50 15.48
N ALA A 219 6.06 -4.76 14.40
CA ALA A 219 6.33 -3.33 14.43
C ALA A 219 5.22 -2.54 15.10
N ARG A 220 5.51 -1.77 16.15
CA ARG A 220 4.53 -0.91 16.82
C ARG A 220 4.60 0.54 16.37
N ILE A 221 5.71 0.95 15.78
CA ILE A 221 5.93 2.30 15.28
C ILE A 221 6.03 2.25 13.76
N LEU A 222 5.31 3.15 13.10
CA LEU A 222 5.30 3.30 11.64
C LEU A 222 5.80 4.70 11.26
N LEU A 223 6.72 4.79 10.30
CA LEU A 223 7.01 6.05 9.62
C LEU A 223 6.00 6.30 8.50
N SER A 224 5.53 7.54 8.37
CA SER A 224 4.61 7.97 7.32
C SER A 224 5.22 9.08 6.46
N GLY A 225 5.02 8.97 5.14
CA GLY A 225 5.41 9.99 4.16
C GLY A 225 4.48 11.21 4.09
N LEU A 226 3.45 11.26 4.94
CA LEU A 226 2.51 12.39 5.01
C LEU A 226 3.24 13.70 5.31
N GLY A 227 2.85 14.78 4.62
CA GLY A 227 3.46 16.11 4.74
C GLY A 227 4.46 16.39 3.62
N ALA A 228 4.97 15.37 2.94
CA ALA A 228 5.88 15.58 1.81
C ALA A 228 5.17 16.27 0.63
N ASP A 229 3.98 15.81 0.24
CA ASP A 229 3.29 16.37 -0.93
C ASP A 229 2.84 17.82 -0.70
N GLU A 230 2.34 18.15 0.49
CA GLU A 230 1.86 19.48 0.87
C GLU A 230 2.98 20.53 0.90
N GLN A 231 4.20 20.14 1.28
CA GLN A 231 5.33 21.06 1.40
C GLN A 231 6.20 21.11 0.13
N LEU A 232 6.32 19.99 -0.58
CA LEU A 232 7.23 19.85 -1.72
C LEU A 232 6.51 19.87 -3.08
N GLY A 233 5.20 20.14 -3.10
CA GLY A 233 4.47 20.30 -4.35
C GLY A 233 4.09 18.99 -5.05
N GLY A 234 3.69 17.95 -4.32
CA GLY A 234 3.42 16.61 -4.87
C GLY A 234 2.05 16.40 -5.52
N TYR A 235 1.06 17.26 -5.28
CA TYR A 235 -0.27 17.13 -5.86
C TYR A 235 -0.39 17.76 -7.24
N GLY A 236 -1.11 17.09 -8.16
CA GLY A 236 -1.37 17.63 -9.51
C GLY A 236 -2.07 18.99 -9.50
N ARG A 237 -2.87 19.29 -8.47
CA ARG A 237 -3.53 20.60 -8.30
C ARG A 237 -2.55 21.76 -8.09
N HIS A 238 -1.36 21.50 -7.55
CA HIS A 238 -0.33 22.54 -7.38
C HIS A 238 0.12 23.10 -8.72
N ARG A 239 0.34 22.22 -9.71
CA ARG A 239 0.63 22.64 -11.08
C ARG A 239 -0.53 23.45 -11.68
N VAL A 240 -1.77 23.00 -11.46
CA VAL A 240 -2.95 23.73 -11.93
C VAL A 240 -3.04 25.12 -11.29
N SER A 241 -2.74 25.24 -9.99
CA SER A 241 -2.69 26.51 -9.28
C SER A 241 -1.64 27.45 -9.89
N TYR A 242 -0.44 26.92 -10.16
CA TYR A 242 0.61 27.66 -10.86
C TYR A 242 0.20 28.13 -12.25
N THR A 243 -0.43 27.27 -13.06
CA THR A 243 -0.90 27.67 -14.40
C THR A 243 -1.94 28.81 -14.34
N LYS A 244 -2.72 28.90 -13.25
CA LYS A 244 -3.75 29.93 -13.09
C LYS A 244 -3.21 31.28 -12.61
N GLY A 245 -2.18 31.31 -11.78
CA GLY A 245 -1.71 32.56 -11.16
C GLY A 245 -0.24 32.58 -10.75
N GLY A 246 0.59 31.76 -11.41
CA GLY A 246 2.03 31.74 -11.20
C GLY A 246 2.46 31.29 -9.80
N TRP A 247 3.61 31.79 -9.37
CA TRP A 247 4.25 31.39 -8.11
C TRP A 247 3.46 31.78 -6.87
N GLU A 248 2.72 32.89 -6.91
CA GLU A 248 1.93 33.38 -5.78
C GLU A 248 0.76 32.43 -5.48
N ASN A 249 0.00 32.03 -6.51
CA ASN A 249 -1.07 31.04 -6.35
C ASN A 249 -0.55 29.68 -5.89
N LEU A 250 0.59 29.24 -6.43
CA LEU A 250 1.21 27.99 -5.98
C LEU A 250 1.59 28.06 -4.50
N ARG A 251 2.23 29.16 -4.06
CA ARG A 251 2.59 29.38 -2.66
C ARG A 251 1.35 29.33 -1.76
N SER A 252 0.32 30.10 -2.10
CA SER A 252 -0.92 30.16 -1.33
C SER A 252 -1.63 28.79 -1.24
N GLU A 253 -1.61 28.00 -2.31
CA GLU A 253 -2.17 26.64 -2.32
C GLU A 253 -1.40 25.71 -1.36
N LEU A 254 -0.06 25.73 -1.38
CA LEU A 254 0.78 24.90 -0.49
C LEU A 254 0.63 25.32 0.98
N GLU A 255 0.58 26.62 1.26
CA GLU A 255 0.33 27.16 2.60
C GLU A 255 -1.05 26.74 3.11
N THR A 256 -2.08 26.80 2.25
CA THR A 256 -3.44 26.37 2.57
C THR A 256 -3.50 24.87 2.88
N ASP A 257 -2.81 24.05 2.09
CA ASP A 257 -2.74 22.60 2.31
C ASP A 257 -2.05 22.29 3.64
N THR A 258 -0.91 22.93 3.91
CA THR A 258 -0.16 22.78 5.17
C THR A 258 -1.02 23.20 6.37
N ALA A 259 -1.68 24.35 6.31
CA ALA A 259 -2.54 24.87 7.38
C ALA A 259 -3.74 23.95 7.69
N ARG A 260 -4.18 23.15 6.71
CA ARG A 260 -5.32 22.25 6.86
C ARG A 260 -4.94 20.81 7.20
N LEU A 261 -3.65 20.44 7.17
CA LEU A 261 -3.15 19.08 7.42
C LEU A 261 -3.77 18.43 8.65
N TRP A 262 -3.82 19.16 9.77
CA TRP A 262 -4.31 18.64 11.04
C TRP A 262 -5.79 18.21 10.97
N THR A 263 -6.64 19.02 10.34
CA THR A 263 -8.05 18.67 10.13
C THR A 263 -8.25 17.67 9.00
N ARG A 264 -7.43 17.74 7.93
CA ARG A 264 -7.68 17.03 6.67
C ARG A 264 -7.12 15.63 6.62
N ASN A 265 -6.00 15.41 7.28
CA ASN A 265 -5.24 14.18 7.19
C ASN A 265 -4.93 13.62 8.58
N LEU A 266 -4.19 14.36 9.41
CA LEU A 266 -3.60 13.83 10.64
C LEU A 266 -4.64 13.17 11.56
N GLY A 267 -5.75 13.85 11.88
CA GLY A 267 -6.74 13.28 12.79
C GLY A 267 -7.44 12.02 12.28
N ARG A 268 -7.72 11.91 10.97
CA ARG A 268 -8.30 10.70 10.37
C ARG A 268 -7.27 9.57 10.33
N ASP A 269 -6.09 9.90 9.82
CA ASP A 269 -5.03 8.93 9.53
C ASP A 269 -4.51 8.31 10.84
N ASP A 270 -4.31 9.12 11.88
CA ASP A 270 -3.90 8.66 13.21
C ASP A 270 -4.91 7.68 13.80
N ARG A 271 -6.20 8.01 13.86
CA ARG A 271 -7.22 7.10 14.42
C ARG A 271 -7.28 5.76 13.70
N CYS A 272 -7.20 5.77 12.37
CA CYS A 272 -7.18 4.53 11.57
C CYS A 272 -5.93 3.68 11.85
N ILE A 273 -4.78 4.28 12.09
CA ILE A 273 -3.53 3.55 12.34
C ILE A 273 -3.46 3.09 13.81
N SER A 274 -3.81 3.96 14.75
CA SER A 274 -3.84 3.73 16.19
C SER A 274 -4.83 2.65 16.60
N ASP A 275 -5.97 2.50 15.92
CA ASP A 275 -6.90 1.38 16.12
C ASP A 275 -6.26 0.00 15.83
N ARG A 276 -5.18 -0.04 15.03
CA ARG A 276 -4.36 -1.26 14.83
C ARG A 276 -3.25 -1.44 15.85
N GLY A 277 -3.24 -0.62 16.91
CA GLY A 277 -2.21 -0.62 17.95
C GLY A 277 -0.84 -0.27 17.41
N LYS A 278 -0.80 0.70 16.49
CA LYS A 278 0.41 1.24 15.86
C LYS A 278 0.48 2.75 16.09
N GLU A 279 1.64 3.25 16.49
CA GLU A 279 1.94 4.69 16.55
C GLU A 279 2.52 5.12 15.20
N VAL A 280 2.00 6.21 14.64
CA VAL A 280 2.56 6.79 13.40
C VAL A 280 3.44 8.00 13.72
N ARG A 281 4.60 8.08 13.07
CA ARG A 281 5.55 9.20 13.20
C ARG A 281 5.76 9.85 11.84
N HIS A 282 5.92 11.19 11.85
CA HIS A 282 5.90 12.03 10.64
C HIS A 282 7.20 12.82 10.47
N PRO A 283 8.28 12.24 9.91
CA PRO A 283 9.54 12.95 9.73
C PRO A 283 9.44 14.21 8.85
N TYR A 284 8.55 14.21 7.85
CA TYR A 284 8.34 15.40 7.00
C TYR A 284 7.66 16.57 7.73
N LEU A 285 7.01 16.33 8.86
CA LEU A 285 6.38 17.36 9.69
C LEU A 285 7.24 17.76 10.89
N ASP A 286 8.51 17.37 10.90
CA ASP A 286 9.46 17.87 11.87
C ASP A 286 9.69 19.38 11.67
N GLU A 287 9.72 20.14 12.77
CA GLU A 287 9.80 21.62 12.73
C GLU A 287 11.02 22.09 11.93
N ASN A 288 12.17 21.43 12.09
CA ASN A 288 13.40 21.79 11.36
C ASN A 288 13.28 21.47 9.87
N VAL A 289 12.54 20.42 9.49
CA VAL A 289 12.26 20.09 8.08
C VAL A 289 11.33 21.14 7.48
N MET A 290 10.26 21.51 8.20
CA MET A 290 9.30 22.52 7.76
C MET A 290 9.96 23.89 7.60
N GLU A 291 10.74 24.33 8.60
CA GLU A 291 11.50 25.58 8.56
C GLU A 291 12.52 25.58 7.42
N THR A 292 13.26 24.47 7.25
CA THR A 292 14.21 24.33 6.14
C THR A 292 13.52 24.49 4.80
N LEU A 293 12.35 23.89 4.59
CA LEU A 293 11.61 24.00 3.34
C LEU A 293 11.04 25.41 3.13
N ALA A 294 10.48 26.03 4.18
CA ALA A 294 9.92 27.38 4.13
C ALA A 294 10.97 28.46 3.82
N SER A 295 12.22 28.25 4.24
CA SER A 295 13.33 29.19 3.99
C SER A 295 13.93 29.12 2.57
N LEU A 296 13.59 28.10 1.78
CA LEU A 296 14.14 27.91 0.44
C LEU A 296 13.29 28.60 -0.64
N PRO A 297 13.92 29.10 -1.73
CA PRO A 297 13.18 29.56 -2.91
C PRO A 297 12.26 28.47 -3.45
N LEU A 298 11.01 28.83 -3.74
CA LEU A 298 9.96 27.86 -4.07
C LEU A 298 10.29 27.11 -5.38
N GLU A 299 10.94 27.77 -6.34
CA GLU A 299 11.40 27.15 -7.59
C GLU A 299 12.43 26.02 -7.40
N HIS A 300 13.12 26.00 -6.25
CA HIS A 300 14.04 24.92 -5.93
C HIS A 300 13.28 23.73 -5.33
N VAL A 301 12.26 24.01 -4.52
CA VAL A 301 11.39 23.03 -3.85
C VAL A 301 10.54 22.26 -4.87
N VAL A 302 9.90 22.99 -5.78
CA VAL A 302 9.01 22.48 -6.82
C VAL A 302 9.15 23.29 -8.10
N ASP A 303 9.20 22.63 -9.25
CA ASP A 303 9.15 23.28 -10.56
C ASP A 303 7.95 22.79 -11.38
N PRO A 304 6.80 23.49 -11.34
CA PRO A 304 5.60 23.10 -12.05
C PRO A 304 5.71 23.25 -13.58
N ARG A 305 6.84 23.75 -14.12
CA ARG A 305 7.08 23.86 -15.56
C ARG A 305 7.66 22.57 -16.15
N LEU A 306 8.36 21.77 -15.36
CA LEU A 306 8.90 20.45 -15.76
C LEU A 306 7.81 19.37 -15.69
N PRO A 307 7.93 18.20 -16.34
CA PRO A 307 6.93 17.13 -16.27
C PRO A 307 6.71 16.55 -14.85
N SER A 308 5.64 15.77 -14.70
CA SER A 308 5.39 14.97 -13.48
C SER A 308 6.40 13.83 -13.41
N GLY A 309 7.03 13.63 -12.26
CA GLY A 309 8.20 12.76 -12.13
C GLY A 309 9.53 13.52 -12.08
N ASP A 310 9.52 14.82 -12.42
CA ASP A 310 10.73 15.65 -12.47
C ASP A 310 10.58 16.92 -11.61
N GLY A 311 9.53 17.69 -11.88
CA GLY A 311 9.31 19.00 -11.29
C GLY A 311 8.65 18.98 -9.91
N ASP A 312 7.73 18.06 -9.69
CA ASP A 312 7.11 17.85 -8.39
C ASP A 312 8.12 17.26 -7.41
N LYS A 313 8.14 17.75 -6.17
CA LYS A 313 9.03 17.26 -5.12
C LYS A 313 10.51 17.23 -5.50
N ARG A 314 10.93 18.23 -6.29
CA ARG A 314 12.25 18.31 -6.91
C ARG A 314 13.38 18.10 -5.91
N LEU A 315 13.36 18.77 -4.76
CA LEU A 315 14.40 18.57 -3.73
C LEU A 315 14.42 17.13 -3.19
N LEU A 316 13.26 16.51 -2.99
CA LEU A 316 13.19 15.15 -2.47
C LEU A 316 13.68 14.12 -3.49
N ARG A 317 13.50 14.38 -4.80
CA ARG A 317 14.09 13.57 -5.87
C ARG A 317 15.61 13.63 -5.84
N ILE A 318 16.18 14.81 -5.59
CA ILE A 318 17.63 14.97 -5.39
C ILE A 318 18.09 14.19 -4.15
N VAL A 319 17.35 14.26 -3.04
CA VAL A 319 17.64 13.47 -1.83
C VAL A 319 17.63 11.96 -2.14
N ALA A 320 16.64 11.46 -2.88
CA ALA A 320 16.60 10.05 -3.28
C ALA A 320 17.82 9.65 -4.11
N CYS A 321 18.24 10.46 -5.09
CA CYS A 321 19.47 10.22 -5.84
C CYS A 321 20.71 10.19 -4.94
N GLN A 322 20.81 11.11 -3.96
CA GLN A 322 21.93 11.15 -3.00
C GLN A 322 21.99 9.90 -2.11
N LEU A 323 20.84 9.27 -1.85
CA LEU A 323 20.73 8.02 -1.10
C LEU A 323 20.96 6.77 -1.96
N GLY A 324 21.31 6.92 -3.25
CA GLY A 324 21.53 5.80 -4.16
C GLY A 324 20.24 5.18 -4.72
N LEU A 325 19.17 5.96 -4.81
CA LEU A 325 17.84 5.50 -5.26
C LEU A 325 17.35 6.24 -6.53
N PRO A 326 18.05 6.12 -7.67
CA PRO A 326 17.69 6.82 -8.90
C PRO A 326 16.41 6.30 -9.60
N GLY A 327 15.99 5.06 -9.33
CA GLY A 327 14.74 4.49 -9.84
C GLY A 327 13.53 5.15 -9.19
N VAL A 328 13.49 5.21 -7.87
CA VAL A 328 12.39 5.86 -7.14
C VAL A 328 12.33 7.38 -7.39
N SER A 329 13.46 8.03 -7.67
CA SER A 329 13.53 9.47 -7.90
C SER A 329 12.75 9.93 -9.14
N GLY A 330 12.38 9.03 -10.06
CA GLY A 330 11.53 9.33 -11.23
C GLY A 330 10.06 8.99 -11.05
N LEU A 331 9.65 8.40 -9.92
CA LEU A 331 8.27 7.96 -9.74
C LEU A 331 7.32 9.15 -9.56
N ALA A 332 6.27 9.19 -10.35
CA ALA A 332 5.20 10.18 -10.24
C ALA A 332 4.25 9.85 -9.08
N LYS A 333 3.75 10.88 -8.39
CA LYS A 333 2.81 10.72 -7.28
C LYS A 333 1.50 10.08 -7.73
N ARG A 334 0.98 9.17 -6.91
CA ARG A 334 -0.38 8.61 -7.01
C ARG A 334 -1.06 8.72 -5.65
N ALA A 335 -2.32 9.17 -5.61
CA ALA A 335 -3.07 9.22 -4.36
C ALA A 335 -3.44 7.79 -3.91
N ILE A 336 -3.34 7.52 -2.61
CA ILE A 336 -3.52 6.18 -2.03
C ILE A 336 -4.84 5.51 -2.42
N GLN A 337 -5.93 6.28 -2.52
CA GLN A 337 -7.24 5.78 -2.93
C GLN A 337 -7.27 5.18 -4.35
N PHE A 338 -6.44 5.71 -5.25
CA PHE A 338 -6.31 5.22 -6.63
C PHE A 338 -5.17 4.21 -6.75
N GLY A 339 -4.08 4.44 -6.02
CA GLY A 339 -2.88 3.63 -6.03
C GLY A 339 -3.08 2.23 -5.47
N THR A 340 -3.90 2.08 -4.42
CA THR A 340 -4.25 0.79 -3.80
C THR A 340 -5.44 0.08 -4.47
N ARG A 341 -6.13 0.78 -5.37
CA ARG A 341 -7.39 0.41 -6.04
C ARG A 341 -8.65 0.35 -5.16
N ILE A 342 -8.61 0.86 -3.93
CA ILE A 342 -9.81 0.89 -3.07
C ILE A 342 -10.96 1.72 -3.66
N ALA A 343 -10.66 2.84 -4.34
CA ALA A 343 -11.70 3.67 -4.97
C ALA A 343 -12.50 2.93 -6.05
N GLN A 344 -11.89 1.94 -6.72
CA GLN A 344 -12.59 1.11 -7.70
C GLN A 344 -13.58 0.18 -7.03
N VAL A 345 -13.22 -0.38 -5.88
CA VAL A 345 -14.12 -1.19 -5.07
C VAL A 345 -15.30 -0.35 -4.60
N SER A 346 -15.04 0.87 -4.08
CA SER A 346 -16.10 1.78 -3.66
C SER A 346 -17.05 2.19 -4.79
N ARG A 347 -16.55 2.30 -6.03
CA ARG A 347 -17.38 2.58 -7.23
C ARG A 347 -18.29 1.43 -7.63
N ALA A 348 -17.79 0.20 -7.59
CA ALA A 348 -18.53 -0.98 -8.05
C ALA A 348 -19.80 -1.28 -7.23
N HIS A 349 -19.84 -0.81 -5.98
CA HIS A 349 -20.92 -1.10 -5.03
C HIS A 349 -21.87 0.07 -4.77
N ALA A 350 -21.75 1.18 -5.51
CA ALA A 350 -22.74 2.26 -5.47
C ALA A 350 -23.90 1.94 -6.44
N PRO A 351 -25.13 1.64 -5.98
CA PRO A 351 -26.23 1.32 -6.88
C PRO A 351 -26.62 2.54 -7.73
N GLY A 352 -26.74 2.37 -9.04
CA GLY A 352 -27.51 3.30 -9.89
C GLY A 352 -26.84 4.58 -10.38
N SER A 353 -25.51 4.68 -10.50
CA SER A 353 -24.89 5.87 -11.11
C SER A 353 -24.01 5.55 -12.33
N ASN A 354 -24.60 5.71 -13.52
CA ASN A 354 -23.90 6.21 -14.71
C ASN A 354 -23.51 7.71 -14.56
N ARG A 355 -23.58 8.26 -13.33
CA ARG A 355 -23.14 9.60 -12.96
C ARG A 355 -21.77 9.49 -12.31
N SER A 356 -20.86 10.37 -12.70
CA SER A 356 -19.50 10.50 -12.18
C SER A 356 -19.41 10.25 -10.67
N TYR A 357 -18.62 9.25 -10.25
CA TYR A 357 -18.27 9.03 -8.85
C TYR A 357 -17.66 10.31 -8.26
N ASP A 358 -18.42 10.97 -7.39
CA ASP A 358 -17.95 12.12 -6.62
C ASP A 358 -17.31 11.62 -5.32
N ALA A 359 -15.98 11.67 -5.27
CA ALA A 359 -15.22 11.28 -4.09
C ALA A 359 -15.47 12.19 -2.88
N SER A 360 -16.02 13.38 -3.09
CA SER A 360 -16.35 14.35 -2.04
C SER A 360 -17.76 14.18 -1.47
N ALA A 361 -18.61 13.35 -2.09
CA ALA A 361 -19.94 13.04 -1.58
C ALA A 361 -19.89 12.25 -0.27
N ALA A 362 -20.93 12.40 0.55
CA ALA A 362 -21.13 11.62 1.76
C ALA A 362 -21.17 10.12 1.45
N TYR A 363 -20.47 9.34 2.26
CA TYR A 363 -20.40 7.89 2.17
C TYR A 363 -21.70 7.31 2.73
N VAL A 364 -22.34 6.47 1.94
CA VAL A 364 -23.51 5.71 2.38
C VAL A 364 -23.04 4.30 2.68
N ILE A 365 -23.34 3.81 3.89
CA ILE A 365 -23.08 2.42 4.30
C ILE A 365 -23.71 1.50 3.26
N ARG A 366 -22.95 0.50 2.79
CA ARG A 366 -23.47 -0.47 1.85
C ARG A 366 -24.44 -1.35 2.62
N SER A 367 -25.74 -1.15 2.39
CA SER A 367 -26.77 -2.02 2.94
C SER A 367 -26.42 -3.46 2.57
N GLU A 368 -26.36 -4.34 3.55
CA GLU A 368 -26.26 -5.78 3.31
C GLU A 368 -27.48 -6.16 2.46
N SER A 369 -27.26 -6.38 1.16
CA SER A 369 -28.20 -7.13 0.35
C SER A 369 -28.28 -8.51 1.00
N VAL A 370 -29.37 -8.74 1.74
CA VAL A 370 -29.74 -10.02 2.36
C VAL A 370 -29.70 -11.15 1.33
#